data_AF-A0AAP5ED32-F1
#
_entry.id   AF-A0AAP5ED32-F1
#
_cell.length_a   1.000
_cell.length_b   1.000
_cell.length_c   1.000
_cell.angle_alpha   90.00
_cell.angle_beta   90.00
_cell.angle_gamma   90.00
#
_symmetry.space_group_name_H-M   'P 1'
#
loop_
_entity.id
_entity.type
_entity.pdbx_description
1 polymer ?
#
loop_
_entity_poly.entity_id
_entity_poly.type
_entity_poly.pdbx_seq_one_letter_code
_entity_poly.pdbx_strand_id
1 'polypeptide(L)'
;MSTASKRAPASAKIESYAIGPLKEPRSAQVVRDATTVKFKLPVKLDSFRALLRTAPLAERVQIEREGVPYQVVKGLIDEIFDSSTEFQTFVRIPKATFTKKMRDRSLFAGTTGQSVVGLMELINRVEDMLAAERDNEQARGFDVEKWVGEWIQRPQPALGGLAPADVMDTPTGRASVMRVLGAIQSGAYQ
;
A
#
# COMPACT_ATOMS: atom_id res chain seq x y z
N MET A 1 9.69 2.24 -71.73
CA MET A 1 8.45 1.94 -70.99
C MET A 1 8.44 0.45 -70.67
N SER A 2 8.71 0.04 -69.43
CA SER A 2 8.22 -1.22 -68.89
C SER A 2 8.43 -1.24 -67.38
N THR A 3 7.33 -1.45 -66.67
CA THR A 3 7.08 -1.23 -65.25
C THR A 3 7.61 -2.37 -64.38
N ALA A 4 8.53 -2.08 -63.45
CA ALA A 4 8.94 -3.02 -62.41
C ALA A 4 7.92 -2.98 -61.25
N SER A 5 7.00 -3.95 -61.25
CA SER A 5 5.98 -4.16 -60.23
C SER A 5 6.60 -4.70 -58.94
N LYS A 6 6.43 -3.96 -57.83
CA LYS A 6 6.80 -4.36 -56.47
C LYS A 6 6.01 -5.61 -56.07
N ARG A 7 6.71 -6.72 -55.81
CA ARG A 7 6.13 -7.87 -55.10
C ARG A 7 6.04 -7.56 -53.60
N ALA A 8 4.84 -7.59 -53.06
CA ALA A 8 4.56 -7.60 -51.61
C ALA A 8 4.87 -9.00 -51.03
N PRO A 9 5.23 -9.11 -49.73
CA PRO A 9 5.54 -10.39 -49.12
C PRO A 9 4.27 -11.24 -48.87
N ALA A 10 4.45 -12.56 -48.91
CA ALA A 10 3.42 -13.57 -48.77
C ALA A 10 2.73 -13.54 -47.39
N SER A 11 1.39 -13.57 -47.41
CA SER A 11 0.55 -13.66 -46.22
C SER A 11 0.68 -15.04 -45.56
N ALA A 12 1.22 -15.09 -44.34
CA ALA A 12 1.20 -16.30 -43.53
C ALA A 12 -0.23 -16.58 -43.03
N LYS A 13 -0.77 -17.78 -43.32
CA LYS A 13 -2.02 -18.27 -42.73
C LYS A 13 -1.81 -18.50 -41.24
N ILE A 14 -2.57 -17.82 -40.39
CA ILE A 14 -2.69 -18.15 -38.97
C ILE A 14 -3.75 -19.25 -38.86
N GLU A 15 -3.32 -20.49 -38.55
CA GLU A 15 -4.23 -21.54 -38.13
C GLU A 15 -4.81 -21.21 -36.75
N SER A 16 -6.12 -21.03 -36.67
CA SER A 16 -6.83 -20.84 -35.41
C SER A 16 -6.89 -22.16 -34.65
N TYR A 17 -6.11 -22.29 -33.57
CA TYR A 17 -6.33 -23.36 -32.60
C TYR A 17 -7.56 -23.03 -31.75
N ALA A 18 -8.66 -23.75 -31.99
CA ALA A 18 -9.83 -23.70 -31.12
C ALA A 18 -9.49 -24.37 -29.78
N ILE A 19 -9.42 -23.58 -28.71
CA ILE A 19 -9.26 -24.07 -27.33
C ILE A 19 -10.63 -24.57 -26.87
N GLY A 20 -10.80 -25.88 -26.77
CA GLY A 20 -11.98 -26.50 -26.14
C GLY A 20 -12.03 -26.16 -24.63
N PRO A 21 -13.20 -26.28 -23.97
CA PRO A 21 -13.37 -25.84 -22.60
C PRO A 21 -12.43 -26.59 -21.65
N LEU A 22 -11.59 -25.83 -20.93
CA LEU A 22 -10.72 -26.35 -19.89
C LEU A 22 -11.58 -26.95 -18.77
N LYS A 23 -11.44 -28.25 -18.52
CA LYS A 23 -12.00 -28.87 -17.31
C LYS A 23 -11.36 -28.21 -16.09
N GLU A 24 -12.19 -27.61 -15.23
CA GLU A 24 -11.73 -27.02 -13.97
C GLU A 24 -11.02 -28.10 -13.12
N PRO A 25 -9.80 -27.84 -12.62
CA PRO A 25 -9.12 -28.78 -11.76
C PRO A 25 -9.85 -28.88 -10.41
N ARG A 26 -9.91 -30.10 -9.87
CA ARG A 26 -10.52 -30.47 -8.57
C ARG A 26 -10.04 -29.62 -7.37
N SER A 27 -8.92 -28.92 -7.51
CA SER A 27 -8.39 -27.95 -6.55
C SER A 27 -9.27 -26.70 -6.39
N ALA A 28 -10.08 -26.33 -7.39
CA ALA A 28 -10.97 -25.17 -7.31
C ALA A 28 -12.15 -25.37 -6.32
N GLN A 29 -12.50 -26.61 -6.00
CA GLN A 29 -13.53 -26.92 -5.01
C GLN A 29 -13.00 -26.88 -3.57
N VAL A 30 -11.74 -27.24 -3.34
CA VAL A 30 -11.13 -27.24 -1.99
C VAL A 30 -10.92 -25.82 -1.45
N VAL A 31 -10.75 -24.82 -2.31
CA VAL A 31 -10.60 -23.41 -1.90
C VAL A 31 -11.93 -22.77 -1.46
N ARG A 32 -13.08 -23.35 -1.83
CA ARG A 32 -14.41 -22.80 -1.48
C ARG A 32 -14.84 -23.10 -0.04
N ASP A 33 -14.20 -24.07 0.61
CA ASP A 33 -14.53 -24.50 1.98
C ASP A 33 -13.64 -23.87 3.06
N ALA A 34 -12.81 -22.86 2.72
CA ALA A 34 -12.16 -22.04 3.72
C ALA A 34 -13.22 -21.20 4.45
N THR A 35 -13.68 -21.78 5.56
CA THR A 35 -14.66 -21.30 6.51
C THR A 35 -14.59 -19.79 6.68
N THR A 36 -15.72 -19.12 6.45
CA THR A 36 -15.93 -17.69 6.75
C THR A 36 -15.86 -17.48 8.26
N VAL A 37 -14.66 -17.50 8.83
CA VAL A 37 -14.41 -16.86 10.11
C VAL A 37 -14.67 -15.38 9.87
N LYS A 38 -15.64 -14.81 10.58
CA LYS A 38 -15.89 -13.37 10.56
C LYS A 38 -14.65 -12.67 11.14
N PHE A 39 -13.69 -12.38 10.29
CA PHE A 39 -12.50 -11.63 10.65
C PHE A 39 -12.94 -10.23 11.06
N LYS A 40 -12.82 -9.91 12.35
CA LYS A 40 -13.27 -8.63 12.89
C LYS A 40 -12.08 -7.68 12.92
N LEU A 41 -12.04 -6.76 11.96
CA LEU A 41 -11.03 -5.71 11.92
C LEU A 41 -11.08 -4.83 13.18
N PRO A 42 -9.93 -4.52 13.82
CA PRO A 42 -9.87 -3.53 14.87
C PRO A 42 -10.32 -2.16 14.36
N VAL A 43 -10.93 -1.36 15.23
CA VAL A 43 -11.39 0.00 14.89
C VAL A 43 -10.53 1.10 15.53
N LYS A 44 -9.57 0.72 16.39
CA LYS A 44 -8.59 1.64 16.98
C LYS A 44 -7.27 1.54 16.21
N LEU A 45 -6.59 2.66 16.01
CA LEU A 45 -5.34 2.72 15.26
C LEU A 45 -4.26 1.81 15.86
N ASP A 46 -3.96 1.93 17.15
CA ASP A 46 -2.93 1.10 17.82
C ASP A 46 -3.19 -0.39 17.66
N SER A 47 -4.44 -0.81 17.87
CA SER A 47 -4.83 -2.22 17.75
C SER A 47 -4.74 -2.70 16.30
N PHE A 48 -5.01 -1.84 15.32
CA PHE A 48 -4.86 -2.15 13.90
C PHE A 48 -3.39 -2.25 13.51
N ARG A 49 -2.55 -1.32 13.96
CA ARG A 49 -1.10 -1.35 13.76
C ARG A 49 -0.45 -2.58 14.40
N ALA A 50 -0.88 -2.96 15.61
CA ALA A 50 -0.45 -4.18 16.28
C ALA A 50 -0.85 -5.44 15.49
N LEU A 51 -2.09 -5.49 14.99
CA LEU A 51 -2.55 -6.57 14.10
C LEU A 51 -1.65 -6.67 12.86
N LEU A 52 -1.32 -5.56 12.20
CA LEU A 52 -0.44 -5.59 11.03
C LEU A 52 0.92 -6.23 11.35
N ARG A 53 1.48 -6.05 12.54
CA ARG A 53 2.77 -6.67 12.91
C ARG A 53 2.71 -8.19 13.00
N THR A 54 1.61 -8.75 13.48
CA THR A 54 1.51 -10.17 13.83
C THR A 54 0.64 -10.98 12.89
N ALA A 55 -0.16 -10.35 12.04
CA ALA A 55 -1.10 -11.02 11.15
C ALA A 55 -0.37 -11.95 10.16
N PRO A 56 -0.79 -13.22 10.01
CA PRO A 56 -0.28 -14.12 9.00
C PRO A 56 -0.63 -13.63 7.60
N LEU A 57 0.05 -14.15 6.57
CA LEU A 57 -0.11 -13.73 5.18
C LEU A 57 -1.59 -13.74 4.71
N ALA A 58 -2.34 -14.78 5.05
CA ALA A 58 -3.75 -14.88 4.66
C ALA A 58 -4.61 -13.74 5.26
N GLU A 59 -4.37 -13.37 6.51
CA GLU A 59 -5.07 -12.25 7.16
C GLU A 59 -4.61 -10.90 6.59
N ARG A 60 -3.31 -10.72 6.33
CA ARG A 60 -2.79 -9.51 5.67
C ARG A 60 -3.46 -9.27 4.32
N VAL A 61 -3.53 -10.31 3.48
CA VAL A 61 -4.23 -10.25 2.18
C VAL A 61 -5.72 -9.92 2.37
N GLN A 62 -6.36 -10.44 3.42
CA GLN A 62 -7.76 -10.13 3.69
C GLN A 62 -7.96 -8.67 4.13
N ILE A 63 -7.14 -8.16 5.06
CA ILE A 63 -7.14 -6.75 5.49
C ILE A 63 -7.01 -5.82 4.28
N GLU A 64 -6.05 -6.14 3.43
CA GLU A 64 -5.73 -5.44 2.19
C GLU A 64 -6.91 -5.39 1.20
N ARG A 65 -7.68 -6.47 1.11
CA ARG A 65 -8.86 -6.57 0.23
C ARG A 65 -10.09 -5.88 0.80
N GLU A 66 -10.36 -6.05 2.09
CA GLU A 66 -11.52 -5.48 2.77
C GLU A 66 -11.37 -3.96 2.95
N GLY A 67 -10.15 -3.50 3.21
CA GLY A 67 -9.83 -2.11 3.47
C GLY A 67 -9.83 -1.73 4.94
N VAL A 68 -9.64 -0.44 5.19
CA VAL A 68 -9.38 0.09 6.52
C VAL A 68 -10.62 0.78 7.09
N PRO A 69 -11.05 0.50 8.33
CA PRO A 69 -12.19 1.18 8.95
C PRO A 69 -12.00 2.69 9.05
N TYR A 70 -13.09 3.45 8.88
CA TYR A 70 -13.04 4.92 8.96
C TYR A 70 -12.49 5.43 10.30
N GLN A 71 -12.72 4.70 11.41
CA GLN A 71 -12.18 5.08 12.72
C GLN A 71 -10.65 5.00 12.76
N VAL A 72 -10.06 3.99 12.11
CA VAL A 72 -8.61 3.84 12.00
C VAL A 72 -8.04 4.94 11.12
N VAL A 73 -8.69 5.24 9.99
CA VAL A 73 -8.31 6.38 9.14
C VAL A 73 -8.39 7.70 9.91
N LYS A 74 -9.45 7.90 10.71
CA LYS A 74 -9.58 9.11 11.54
C LYS A 74 -8.43 9.22 12.55
N GLY A 75 -8.12 8.15 13.28
CA GLY A 75 -6.99 8.14 14.21
C GLY A 75 -5.67 8.46 13.50
N LEU A 76 -5.45 7.89 12.31
CA LEU A 76 -4.24 8.12 11.55
C LEU A 76 -4.11 9.57 11.07
N ILE A 77 -5.23 10.18 10.66
CA ILE A 77 -5.26 11.62 10.31
C ILE A 77 -4.91 12.45 11.53
N ASP A 78 -5.52 12.16 12.68
CA ASP A 78 -5.35 12.92 13.91
C ASP A 78 -3.89 12.82 14.45
N GLU A 79 -3.16 11.73 14.15
CA GLU A 79 -1.78 11.49 14.61
C GLU A 79 -0.68 11.93 13.63
N ILE A 80 -0.90 11.79 12.32
CA ILE A 80 0.18 11.92 11.31
C ILE A 80 0.04 13.16 10.43
N PHE A 81 -1.17 13.64 10.20
CA PHE A 81 -1.44 14.69 9.21
C PHE A 81 -1.88 15.98 9.90
N ASP A 82 -1.50 17.13 9.34
CA ASP A 82 -1.96 18.43 9.84
C ASP A 82 -3.44 18.67 9.51
N SER A 83 -3.96 17.99 8.47
CA SER A 83 -5.36 18.10 8.09
C SER A 83 -5.90 16.89 7.33
N SER A 84 -7.23 16.73 7.33
CA SER A 84 -7.89 15.76 6.45
C SER A 84 -7.69 16.04 4.95
N THR A 85 -7.36 17.27 4.56
CA THR A 85 -7.11 17.63 3.15
C THR A 85 -5.76 17.08 2.70
N GLU A 86 -4.75 17.17 3.56
CA GLU A 86 -3.43 16.60 3.30
C GLU A 86 -3.52 15.07 3.12
N PHE A 87 -4.24 14.40 4.02
CA PHE A 87 -4.55 12.98 3.89
C PHE A 87 -5.25 12.64 2.56
N GLN A 88 -6.24 13.44 2.15
CA GLN A 88 -6.96 13.22 0.89
C GLN A 88 -6.04 13.27 -0.32
N THR A 89 -5.08 14.21 -0.31
CA THR A 89 -4.05 14.32 -1.34
C THR A 89 -3.13 13.10 -1.31
N PHE A 90 -2.63 12.71 -0.14
CA PHE A 90 -1.74 11.56 0.04
C PHE A 90 -2.34 10.26 -0.53
N VAL A 91 -3.62 9.97 -0.22
CA VAL A 91 -4.27 8.74 -0.71
C VAL A 91 -4.99 8.89 -2.05
N ARG A 92 -4.86 10.05 -2.70
CA ARG A 92 -5.49 10.42 -3.98
C ARG A 92 -7.00 10.16 -4.02
N ILE A 93 -7.71 10.50 -2.93
CA ILE A 93 -9.17 10.35 -2.85
C ILE A 93 -9.88 11.70 -3.03
N PRO A 94 -10.91 11.79 -3.89
CA PRO A 94 -11.70 13.02 -4.02
C PRO A 94 -12.42 13.39 -2.73
N LYS A 95 -12.50 14.69 -2.42
CA LYS A 95 -13.16 15.24 -1.22
C LYS A 95 -14.59 14.72 -1.00
N ALA A 96 -15.39 14.66 -2.08
CA ALA A 96 -16.75 14.14 -2.01
C ALA A 96 -16.79 12.67 -1.58
N THR A 97 -15.89 11.84 -2.12
CA THR A 97 -15.76 10.42 -1.77
C THR A 97 -15.28 10.25 -0.34
N PHE A 98 -14.26 10.99 0.08
CA PHE A 98 -13.79 10.99 1.47
C PHE A 98 -14.92 11.35 2.44
N THR A 99 -15.60 12.47 2.19
CA THR A 99 -16.68 12.97 3.06
C THR A 99 -17.82 11.96 3.15
N LYS A 100 -18.21 11.36 2.01
CA LYS A 100 -19.21 10.29 1.97
C LYS A 100 -18.75 9.08 2.79
N LYS A 101 -17.51 8.62 2.63
CA LYS A 101 -16.98 7.47 3.38
C LYS A 101 -16.95 7.71 4.88
N MET A 102 -16.57 8.91 5.31
CA MET A 102 -16.56 9.30 6.72
C MET A 102 -17.97 9.37 7.31
N ARG A 103 -18.93 9.99 6.60
CA ARG A 103 -20.32 10.07 7.02
C ARG A 103 -20.98 8.69 7.09
N ASP A 104 -20.79 7.87 6.06
CA ASP A 104 -21.38 6.54 5.94
C ASP A 104 -20.64 5.51 6.82
N ARG A 105 -19.59 5.93 7.55
CA ARG A 105 -18.78 5.07 8.43
C ARG A 105 -18.23 3.82 7.72
N SER A 106 -17.89 3.98 6.45
CA SER A 106 -17.53 2.87 5.56
C SER A 106 -16.03 2.53 5.62
N LEU A 107 -15.67 1.35 5.11
CA LEU A 107 -14.27 0.98 4.89
C LEU A 107 -13.64 1.79 3.75
N PHE A 108 -12.36 2.13 3.90
CA PHE A 108 -11.49 2.63 2.86
C PHE A 108 -10.80 1.44 2.19
N ALA A 109 -11.37 0.95 1.09
CA ALA A 109 -10.88 -0.21 0.34
C ALA A 109 -10.09 0.19 -0.92
N GLY A 110 -9.53 -0.81 -1.61
CA GLY A 110 -8.76 -0.62 -2.85
C GLY A 110 -7.50 0.21 -2.61
N THR A 111 -7.06 0.98 -3.62
CA THR A 111 -5.81 1.75 -3.57
C THR A 111 -5.73 2.64 -2.33
N THR A 112 -6.79 3.37 -1.96
CA THR A 112 -6.77 4.22 -0.77
C THR A 112 -6.51 3.42 0.51
N GLY A 113 -7.18 2.28 0.70
CA GLY A 113 -6.94 1.42 1.87
C GLY A 113 -5.52 0.88 1.90
N GLN A 114 -5.00 0.49 0.74
CA GLN A 114 -3.64 -0.01 0.57
C GLN A 114 -2.58 1.05 0.90
N SER A 115 -2.79 2.29 0.51
CA SER A 115 -1.92 3.42 0.88
C SER A 115 -1.91 3.64 2.39
N VAL A 116 -3.09 3.56 3.03
CA VAL A 116 -3.24 3.70 4.48
C VAL A 116 -2.51 2.57 5.22
N VAL A 117 -2.67 1.32 4.78
CA VAL A 117 -1.92 0.17 5.33
C VAL A 117 -0.41 0.40 5.17
N GLY A 118 0.04 0.81 4.00
CA GLY A 118 1.45 1.09 3.74
C GLY A 118 2.04 2.19 4.62
N LEU A 119 1.28 3.23 4.94
CA LEU A 119 1.72 4.27 5.88
C LEU A 119 1.84 3.72 7.30
N MET A 120 0.88 2.92 7.76
CA MET A 120 0.97 2.27 9.07
C MET A 120 2.17 1.31 9.17
N GLU A 121 2.48 0.59 8.09
CA GLU A 121 3.68 -0.24 8.02
C GLU A 121 4.98 0.57 8.04
N LEU A 122 4.99 1.74 7.41
CA LEU A 122 6.12 2.67 7.49
C LEU A 122 6.35 3.12 8.94
N ILE A 123 5.31 3.56 9.63
CA ILE A 123 5.41 4.01 11.04
C ILE A 123 5.90 2.85 11.91
N ASN A 124 5.32 1.65 11.72
CA ASN A 124 5.76 0.45 12.43
C ASN A 124 7.25 0.16 12.19
N ARG A 125 7.74 0.33 10.96
CA ARG A 125 9.15 0.12 10.63
C ARG A 125 10.06 1.13 11.33
N VAL A 126 9.67 2.39 11.44
CA VAL A 126 10.44 3.41 12.16
C VAL A 126 10.50 3.10 13.66
N GLU A 127 9.39 2.69 14.27
CA GLU A 127 9.37 2.21 15.65
C GLU A 127 10.31 1.02 15.86
N ASP A 128 10.29 0.05 14.95
CA ASP A 128 11.15 -1.13 15.04
C ASP A 128 12.64 -0.74 14.89
N MET A 129 12.96 0.29 14.08
CA MET A 129 14.31 0.84 13.97
C MET A 129 14.78 1.47 15.29
N LEU A 130 13.93 2.27 15.93
CA LEU A 130 14.25 2.90 17.22
C LEU A 130 14.37 1.86 18.34
N ALA A 131 13.52 0.84 18.32
CA ALA A 131 13.57 -0.26 19.27
C ALA A 131 14.84 -1.09 19.16
N ALA A 132 15.56 -1.06 18.03
CA ALA A 132 16.86 -1.69 17.86
C ALA A 132 18.00 -0.86 18.49
N GLU A 133 17.83 0.46 18.64
CA GLU A 133 18.82 1.42 19.14
C GLU A 133 18.68 1.67 20.65
N ARG A 134 18.39 0.62 21.45
CA ARG A 134 17.97 0.74 22.87
C ARG A 134 18.97 1.46 23.78
N ASP A 135 20.24 1.50 23.40
CA ASP A 135 21.32 2.15 24.15
C ASP A 135 21.46 3.64 23.81
N ASN A 136 20.72 4.15 22.81
CA ASN A 136 20.73 5.55 22.43
C ASN A 136 19.74 6.36 23.28
N GLU A 137 20.25 7.26 24.13
CA GLU A 137 19.42 8.13 24.96
C GLU A 137 18.51 9.06 24.14
N GLN A 138 18.90 9.42 22.91
CA GLN A 138 18.11 10.28 22.02
C GLN A 138 16.89 9.55 21.44
N ALA A 139 16.90 8.21 21.46
CA ALA A 139 15.72 7.42 21.09
C ALA A 139 14.63 7.51 22.18
N ARG A 140 14.97 7.91 23.42
CA ARG A 140 13.99 8.09 24.50
C ARG A 140 13.21 9.38 24.27
N GLY A 141 11.90 9.24 24.06
CA GLY A 141 11.00 10.37 23.81
C GLY A 141 11.00 10.83 22.35
N PHE A 142 11.54 10.03 21.43
CA PHE A 142 11.38 10.28 20.00
C PHE A 142 9.90 10.13 19.61
N ASP A 143 9.35 11.17 19.01
CA ASP A 143 7.99 11.20 18.50
C ASP A 143 7.98 10.65 17.07
N VAL A 144 7.59 9.38 16.94
CA VAL A 144 7.64 8.66 15.65
C VAL A 144 6.62 9.22 14.69
N GLU A 145 5.40 9.41 15.16
CA GLU A 145 4.27 9.91 14.39
C GLU A 145 4.61 11.26 13.77
N LYS A 146 5.11 12.19 14.58
CA LYS A 146 5.55 13.51 14.10
C LYS A 146 6.70 13.41 13.12
N TRP A 147 7.72 12.60 13.42
CA TRP A 147 8.85 12.45 12.50
C TRP A 147 8.42 11.87 11.17
N VAL A 148 7.55 10.86 11.16
CA VAL A 148 7.02 10.27 9.92
C VAL A 148 6.21 11.29 9.15
N GLY A 149 5.29 12.01 9.82
CA GLY A 149 4.49 13.07 9.20
C GLY A 149 5.36 14.11 8.49
N GLU A 150 6.43 14.57 9.13
CA GLU A 150 7.39 15.50 8.50
C GLU A 150 8.24 14.83 7.40
N TRP A 151 8.69 13.59 7.61
CA TRP A 151 9.61 12.91 6.69
C TRP A 151 8.94 12.55 5.37
N ILE A 152 7.67 12.13 5.38
CA ILE A 152 6.96 11.78 4.15
C ILE A 152 6.72 12.97 3.22
N GLN A 153 6.84 14.20 3.73
CA GLN A 153 6.72 15.43 2.95
C GLN A 153 8.06 15.92 2.37
N ARG A 154 9.19 15.33 2.79
CA ARG A 154 10.52 15.77 2.36
C ARG A 154 10.98 15.02 1.09
N PRO A 155 11.32 15.74 0.01
CA PRO A 155 11.93 15.15 -1.18
C PRO A 155 13.12 14.25 -0.85
N GLN A 156 13.15 13.05 -1.44
CA GLN A 156 14.24 12.10 -1.27
C GLN A 156 15.03 11.97 -2.59
N PRO A 157 16.34 12.24 -2.60
CA PRO A 157 17.18 12.03 -3.79
C PRO A 157 17.05 10.61 -4.36
N ALA A 158 16.93 9.60 -3.47
CA ALA A 158 16.75 8.20 -3.82
C ALA A 158 15.42 7.88 -4.53
N LEU A 159 14.42 8.76 -4.42
CA LEU A 159 13.13 8.67 -5.12
C LEU A 159 13.08 9.59 -6.35
N GLY A 160 14.24 10.03 -6.85
CA GLY A 160 14.33 10.98 -7.96
C GLY A 160 13.90 12.39 -7.57
N GLY A 161 14.01 12.75 -6.29
CA GLY A 161 13.59 14.06 -5.77
C GLY A 161 12.10 14.16 -5.45
N LEU A 162 11.34 13.06 -5.51
CA LEU A 162 9.95 13.02 -5.04
C LEU A 162 9.89 12.82 -3.53
N ALA A 163 8.84 13.35 -2.89
CA ALA A 163 8.56 13.05 -1.49
C ALA A 163 7.90 11.66 -1.37
N PRO A 164 8.09 10.93 -0.25
CA PRO A 164 7.41 9.66 -0.03
C PRO A 164 5.88 9.76 -0.19
N ALA A 165 5.29 10.84 0.30
CA ALA A 165 3.85 11.10 0.20
C ALA A 165 3.32 11.12 -1.24
N ASP A 166 4.16 11.48 -2.22
CA ASP A 166 3.76 11.58 -3.62
C ASP A 166 3.64 10.22 -4.33
N VAL A 167 4.28 9.18 -3.78
CA VAL A 167 4.45 7.89 -4.46
C VAL A 167 3.81 6.72 -3.72
N MET A 168 3.53 6.87 -2.42
CA MET A 168 3.01 5.79 -1.56
C MET A 168 1.57 5.37 -1.88
N ASP A 169 0.87 6.06 -2.79
CA ASP A 169 -0.39 5.57 -3.33
C ASP A 169 -0.23 4.31 -4.20
N THR A 170 0.97 4.09 -4.74
CA THR A 170 1.28 2.94 -5.59
C THR A 170 2.07 1.86 -4.83
N PRO A 171 1.89 0.56 -5.17
CA PRO A 171 2.70 -0.51 -4.59
C PRO A 171 4.21 -0.32 -4.82
N THR A 172 4.59 0.10 -6.04
CA THR A 172 5.98 0.36 -6.41
C THR A 172 6.60 1.50 -5.60
N GLY A 173 5.85 2.58 -5.39
CA GLY A 173 6.29 3.71 -4.57
C GLY A 173 6.48 3.31 -3.12
N ARG A 174 5.52 2.57 -2.52
CA ARG A 174 5.66 2.06 -1.15
C ARG A 174 6.90 1.18 -0.97
N ALA A 175 7.13 0.24 -1.88
CA ALA A 175 8.31 -0.62 -1.82
C ALA A 175 9.62 0.19 -1.92
N SER A 176 9.63 1.24 -2.76
CA SER A 176 10.78 2.14 -2.88
C SER A 176 11.00 2.96 -1.61
N VAL A 177 9.95 3.50 -1.00
CA VAL A 177 10.01 4.25 0.26
C VAL A 177 10.55 3.38 1.40
N MET A 178 10.08 2.13 1.53
CA MET A 178 10.58 1.20 2.54
C MET A 178 12.07 0.88 2.35
N ARG A 179 12.55 0.81 1.10
CA ARG A 179 13.98 0.65 0.80
C ARG A 179 14.79 1.88 1.23
N VAL A 180 14.30 3.09 0.95
CA VAL A 180 14.95 4.33 1.41
C VAL A 180 15.06 4.33 2.93
N LEU A 181 13.98 4.01 3.64
CA LEU A 181 13.99 3.94 5.09
C LEU A 181 14.99 2.89 5.62
N GLY A 182 15.05 1.71 5.00
CA GLY A 182 16.04 0.69 5.37
C GLY A 182 17.49 1.13 5.16
N ALA A 183 17.76 1.93 4.13
CA ALA A 183 19.10 2.44 3.86
C ALA A 183 19.52 3.58 4.79
N ILE A 184 18.55 4.37 5.30
CA ILE A 184 18.78 5.32 6.40
C ILE A 184 19.23 4.57 7.65
N GLN A 185 18.57 3.44 7.99
CA GLN A 185 18.95 2.64 9.15
C GLN A 185 20.39 2.10 9.06
N SER A 186 20.80 1.60 7.90
CA SER A 186 22.12 0.99 7.73
C SER A 186 23.25 2.02 7.53
N GLY A 187 22.95 3.33 7.57
CA GLY A 187 23.91 4.40 7.27
C GLY A 187 24.41 4.41 5.83
N ALA A 188 23.69 3.76 4.90
CA ALA A 188 24.12 3.62 3.50
C ALA A 188 23.84 4.88 2.65
N TYR A 189 23.16 5.87 3.22
CA TYR A 189 23.01 7.21 2.67
C TYR A 189 23.76 8.20 3.58
N GLN A 190 24.98 8.56 3.18
CA GLN A 190 25.70 9.76 3.61
C GLN A 190 25.94 10.65 2.40
#